data_AF-A0A0N8KPD4-F1
#
_entry.id   AF-A0A0N8KPD4-F1
#
_cell.length_a   1.000
_cell.length_b   1.000
_cell.length_c   1.000
_cell.angle_alpha   90.00
_cell.angle_beta   90.00
_cell.angle_gamma   90.00
#
_symmetry.space_group_name_H-M   'P 1'
#
loop_
_entity.id
_entity.type
_entity.pdbx_description
1 polymer ?
#
loop_
_entity_poly.entity_id
_entity_poly.type
_entity_poly.pdbx_seq_one_letter_code
_entity_poly.pdbx_strand_id
1 'polypeptide(L)'
;MWDYTDKVMTLFHEPHNMGAIAQEDCTDGDAIAVGEVGSIACGDALRLHLRIQKANDLILDARFQTFGCASAIASSSALTDLIKGKTLDEALRIDNRTIADFLGGLPQEKMHCSVMGQEALEAAIANYHGVAPAVDEDDDESPLICQCFGVTETRIKRVIRDNHLTTAEEVTNYIKAGGGCGSCLAELDDLVAEVYETPTATHASPTVQEAAPTKSTEPPKMPKLTNLEKIALIQSVLNQEIRPVLIEDGGDVDLYDVDGNSVYVSLQGACGQCASSRLTLKGFIERTLRDRVAPDLVLETLDV
;
A
#
# COMPACT_ATOMS: atom_id res chain seq x y z
N MET A 1 -24.61 -21.25 5.98
CA MET A 1 -23.58 -21.35 7.04
C MET A 1 -22.27 -21.40 6.31
N TRP A 2 -21.32 -20.51 6.63
CA TRP A 2 -20.02 -20.49 5.95
C TRP A 2 -19.21 -21.70 6.38
N ASP A 3 -18.50 -22.33 5.44
CA ASP A 3 -17.56 -23.42 5.76
C ASP A 3 -16.25 -22.81 6.24
N TYR A 4 -16.16 -22.58 7.55
CA TYR A 4 -14.92 -22.15 8.21
C TYR A 4 -14.04 -23.35 8.53
N THR A 5 -12.73 -23.10 8.52
CA THR A 5 -11.74 -24.08 8.98
C THR A 5 -11.80 -24.20 10.50
N ASP A 6 -11.32 -25.34 11.02
CA ASP A 6 -11.15 -25.54 12.47
C ASP A 6 -10.27 -24.45 13.08
N LYS A 7 -9.28 -23.95 12.33
CA LYS A 7 -8.37 -22.90 12.79
C LYS A 7 -9.07 -21.55 12.92
N VAL A 8 -9.94 -21.18 11.97
CA VAL A 8 -10.80 -19.99 12.10
C VAL A 8 -11.68 -20.11 13.34
N MET A 9 -12.32 -21.25 13.55
CA MET A 9 -13.20 -21.44 14.71
C MET A 9 -12.43 -21.42 16.03
N THR A 10 -11.21 -21.98 16.05
CA THR A 10 -10.33 -21.94 17.23
C THR A 10 -9.95 -20.51 17.59
N LEU A 11 -9.43 -19.72 16.64
CA LEU A 11 -9.05 -18.33 16.89
C LEU A 11 -10.25 -17.40 17.13
N PHE A 12 -11.44 -17.78 16.69
CA PHE A 12 -12.66 -17.07 17.05
C PHE A 12 -13.07 -17.33 18.52
N HIS A 13 -12.99 -18.58 18.98
CA HIS A 13 -13.39 -18.94 20.35
C HIS A 13 -12.33 -18.57 21.39
N GLU A 14 -11.05 -18.75 21.07
CA GLU A 14 -9.90 -18.47 21.93
C GLU A 14 -8.90 -17.56 21.19
N PRO A 15 -9.28 -16.30 20.89
CA PRO A 15 -8.41 -15.36 20.20
C PRO A 15 -7.17 -15.02 21.02
N HIS A 16 -6.03 -14.98 20.34
CA HIS A 16 -4.76 -14.58 20.93
C HIS A 16 -4.61 -13.06 20.95
N ASN A 17 -3.98 -12.53 21.98
CA ASN A 17 -3.50 -11.14 22.01
C ASN A 17 -4.58 -10.05 21.87
N MET A 18 -5.80 -10.33 22.31
CA MET A 18 -6.84 -9.31 22.37
C MET A 18 -6.51 -8.25 23.43
N GLY A 19 -6.70 -6.97 23.09
CA GLY A 19 -6.51 -5.85 24.00
C GLY A 19 -5.77 -4.68 23.36
N ALA A 20 -5.49 -3.68 24.18
CA ALA A 20 -4.63 -2.56 23.82
C ALA A 20 -3.24 -2.73 24.43
N ILE A 21 -2.27 -1.99 23.89
CA ILE A 21 -0.95 -1.81 24.49
C ILE A 21 -0.92 -0.40 25.09
N ALA A 22 -0.64 -0.31 26.38
CA ALA A 22 -0.54 0.96 27.09
C ALA A 22 0.93 1.35 27.30
N GLN A 23 1.18 2.63 27.59
CA GLN A 23 2.55 3.12 27.84
C GLN A 23 3.24 2.38 29.01
N GLU A 24 2.46 1.89 29.97
CA GLU A 24 2.93 1.06 31.09
C GLU A 24 3.44 -0.33 30.68
N ASP A 25 3.03 -0.85 29.52
CA ASP A 25 3.57 -2.10 28.96
C ASP A 25 4.98 -1.89 28.37
N CYS A 26 5.43 -0.64 28.17
CA CYS A 26 6.63 -0.30 27.41
C CYS A 26 7.85 0.01 28.30
N THR A 27 9.04 -0.22 27.74
CA THR A 27 10.33 0.14 28.34
C THR A 27 10.98 1.31 27.60
N ASP A 28 12.01 1.92 28.22
CA ASP A 28 12.83 2.94 27.57
C ASP A 28 13.46 2.38 26.30
N GLY A 29 13.09 2.96 25.14
CA GLY A 29 13.51 2.48 23.82
C GLY A 29 12.40 1.85 22.99
N ASP A 30 11.21 1.67 23.55
CA ASP A 30 10.04 1.19 22.81
C ASP A 30 9.22 2.35 22.22
N ALA A 31 8.43 2.04 21.20
CA ALA A 31 7.35 2.86 20.68
C ALA A 31 6.06 2.07 20.69
N ILE A 32 4.94 2.78 20.78
CA ILE A 32 3.62 2.24 20.48
C ILE A 32 3.18 2.82 19.15
N ALA A 33 2.73 1.97 18.25
CA ALA A 33 2.11 2.38 17.00
C ALA A 33 0.72 1.76 16.88
N VAL A 34 -0.23 2.53 16.36
CA VAL A 34 -1.63 2.12 16.27
C VAL A 34 -2.13 2.34 14.86
N GLY A 35 -2.74 1.30 14.28
CA GLY A 35 -3.44 1.36 13.01
C GLY A 35 -4.93 1.12 13.24
N GLU A 36 -5.76 2.01 12.71
CA GLU A 36 -7.22 1.91 12.79
C GLU A 36 -7.81 1.86 11.38
N VAL A 37 -8.69 0.89 11.13
CA VAL A 37 -9.36 0.72 9.84
C VAL A 37 -10.80 0.27 10.05
N GLY A 38 -11.65 0.61 9.07
CA GLY A 38 -13.07 0.31 9.11
C GLY A 38 -13.84 1.18 10.10
N SER A 39 -15.14 0.92 10.21
CA SER A 39 -16.01 1.70 11.09
C SER A 39 -17.11 0.83 11.69
N ILE A 40 -17.56 1.22 12.88
CA ILE A 40 -18.69 0.54 13.54
C ILE A 40 -19.96 0.66 12.68
N ALA A 41 -20.09 1.73 11.88
CA ALA A 41 -21.22 1.94 10.99
C ALA A 41 -21.25 0.93 9.83
N CYS A 42 -20.09 0.51 9.31
CA CYS A 42 -20.00 -0.49 8.23
C CYS A 42 -19.99 -1.95 8.74
N GLY A 43 -20.05 -2.13 10.06
CA GLY A 43 -20.19 -3.43 10.73
C GLY A 43 -18.89 -4.16 11.00
N ASP A 44 -17.73 -3.61 10.59
CA ASP A 44 -16.42 -4.15 10.93
C ASP A 44 -15.41 -3.01 11.17
N ALA A 45 -14.68 -3.08 12.28
CA ALA A 45 -13.61 -2.15 12.64
C ALA A 45 -12.47 -2.89 13.34
N LEU A 46 -11.24 -2.49 13.07
CA LEU A 46 -10.04 -3.07 13.65
C LEU A 46 -9.10 -1.96 14.10
N ARG A 47 -8.68 -2.04 15.36
CA ARG A 47 -7.56 -1.29 15.93
C ARG A 47 -6.44 -2.26 16.28
N LEU A 48 -5.31 -2.15 15.56
CA LEU A 48 -4.10 -2.92 15.80
C LEU A 48 -3.09 -2.07 16.57
N HIS A 49 -2.55 -2.62 17.66
CA HIS A 49 -1.52 -2.00 18.49
C HIS A 49 -0.22 -2.78 18.35
N LEU A 50 0.88 -2.08 18.06
CA LEU A 50 2.22 -2.64 17.99
C LEU A 50 3.09 -2.01 19.08
N ARG A 51 3.83 -2.83 19.81
CA ARG A 51 4.97 -2.41 20.62
C ARG A 51 6.25 -2.70 19.85
N ILE A 52 6.97 -1.65 19.51
CA ILE A 52 8.12 -1.70 18.60
C ILE A 52 9.37 -1.32 19.36
N GLN A 53 10.42 -2.12 19.24
CA GLN A 53 11.76 -1.75 19.71
C GLN A 53 12.43 -0.84 18.67
N LYS A 54 12.72 0.41 19.04
CA LYS A 54 13.25 1.42 18.10
C LYS A 54 14.67 1.12 17.59
N ALA A 55 15.43 0.29 18.32
CA ALA A 55 16.83 0.03 17.98
C ALA A 55 16.99 -0.77 16.67
N ASN A 56 15.99 -1.55 16.29
CA ASN A 56 16.02 -2.51 15.17
C ASN A 56 14.66 -2.69 14.50
N ASP A 57 13.70 -1.82 14.80
CA ASP A 57 12.33 -1.87 14.28
C ASP A 57 11.66 -3.24 14.48
N LEU A 58 11.91 -3.90 15.61
CA LEU A 58 11.37 -5.22 15.95
C LEU A 58 10.02 -5.10 16.66
N ILE A 59 9.00 -5.83 16.18
CA ILE A 59 7.70 -5.94 16.84
C ILE A 59 7.83 -6.88 18.05
N LEU A 60 7.89 -6.31 19.25
CA LEU A 60 8.00 -7.04 20.51
C LEU A 60 6.66 -7.64 20.95
N ASP A 61 5.58 -6.88 20.77
CA ASP A 61 4.21 -7.31 21.05
C ASP A 61 3.26 -6.72 20.03
N ALA A 62 2.18 -7.45 19.76
CA ALA A 62 1.09 -7.00 18.91
C ALA A 62 -0.23 -7.38 19.57
N ARG A 63 -1.16 -6.45 19.68
CA ARG A 63 -2.49 -6.69 20.24
C ARG A 63 -3.56 -6.06 19.37
N PHE A 64 -4.78 -6.54 19.48
CA PHE A 64 -5.87 -6.02 18.66
C PHE A 64 -7.16 -5.80 19.46
N GLN A 65 -7.96 -4.86 18.97
CA GLN A 65 -9.36 -4.68 19.34
C GLN A 65 -10.16 -4.66 18.05
N THR A 66 -11.15 -5.54 17.92
CA THR A 66 -12.00 -5.58 16.73
C THR A 66 -13.46 -5.64 17.10
N PHE A 67 -14.28 -4.99 16.29
CA PHE A 67 -15.71 -5.18 16.22
C PHE A 67 -15.99 -5.80 14.85
N GLY A 68 -16.63 -6.96 14.81
CA GLY A 68 -16.88 -7.61 13.52
C GLY A 68 -17.34 -9.04 13.63
N CYS A 69 -17.36 -9.73 12.49
CA CYS A 69 -17.75 -11.13 12.42
C CYS A 69 -16.65 -12.09 12.92
N ALA A 70 -16.98 -13.39 13.02
CA ALA A 70 -16.02 -14.41 13.46
C ALA A 70 -14.71 -14.41 12.65
N SER A 71 -14.78 -14.18 11.34
CA SER A 71 -13.60 -14.05 10.47
C SER A 71 -12.77 -12.82 10.79
N ALA A 72 -13.37 -11.71 11.21
CA ALA A 72 -12.62 -10.52 11.60
C ALA A 72 -11.78 -10.77 12.87
N ILE A 73 -12.37 -11.44 13.86
CA ILE A 73 -11.67 -11.84 15.09
C ILE A 73 -10.54 -12.82 14.77
N ALA A 74 -10.82 -13.87 13.99
CA ALA A 74 -9.84 -14.88 13.63
C ALA A 74 -8.69 -14.29 12.79
N SER A 75 -8.97 -13.45 11.79
CA SER A 75 -7.94 -12.77 10.99
C SER A 75 -7.08 -11.81 11.81
N SER A 76 -7.68 -11.06 12.74
CA SER A 76 -6.93 -10.14 13.62
C SER A 76 -6.01 -10.90 14.58
N SER A 77 -6.51 -12.01 15.15
CA SER A 77 -5.70 -12.89 15.99
C SER A 77 -4.59 -13.59 15.21
N ALA A 78 -4.86 -14.04 13.98
CA ALA A 78 -3.85 -14.65 13.12
C ALA A 78 -2.75 -13.66 12.75
N LEU A 79 -3.13 -12.42 12.42
CA LEU A 79 -2.20 -11.36 12.11
C LEU A 79 -1.23 -11.10 13.27
N THR A 80 -1.72 -11.01 14.51
CA THR A 80 -0.86 -10.75 15.67
C THR A 80 0.14 -11.88 15.91
N ASP A 81 -0.25 -13.13 15.65
CA ASP A 81 0.67 -14.28 15.72
C ASP A 81 1.73 -14.22 14.61
N LEU A 82 1.36 -13.79 13.41
CA LEU A 82 2.25 -13.72 12.25
C LEU A 82 3.32 -12.62 12.39
N ILE A 83 2.98 -11.47 12.96
CA ILE A 83 3.85 -10.29 12.98
C ILE A 83 4.75 -10.19 14.22
N LYS A 84 4.41 -10.87 15.33
CA LYS A 84 5.23 -10.83 16.55
C LYS A 84 6.63 -11.41 16.30
N GLY A 85 7.64 -10.66 16.74
CA GLY A 85 9.04 -11.04 16.57
C GLY A 85 9.59 -10.80 15.16
N LYS A 86 8.83 -10.16 14.26
CA LYS A 86 9.32 -9.69 12.96
C LYS A 86 9.76 -8.24 13.02
N THR A 87 10.65 -7.83 12.13
CA THR A 87 10.89 -6.41 11.90
C THR A 87 9.72 -5.77 11.14
N LEU A 88 9.60 -4.44 11.16
CA LEU A 88 8.56 -3.75 10.39
C LEU A 88 8.62 -4.09 8.90
N ASP A 89 9.81 -4.16 8.31
CA ASP A 89 10.00 -4.55 6.90
C ASP A 89 9.56 -5.99 6.61
N GLU A 90 9.78 -6.91 7.56
CA GLU A 90 9.29 -8.29 7.43
C GLU A 90 7.78 -8.38 7.61
N ALA A 91 7.22 -7.56 8.50
CA ALA A 91 5.79 -7.50 8.74
C ALA A 91 5.05 -6.91 7.53
N LEU A 92 5.59 -5.88 6.87
CA LEU A 92 5.03 -5.29 5.65
C LEU A 92 4.93 -6.26 4.46
N ARG A 93 5.64 -7.40 4.49
CA ARG A 93 5.52 -8.45 3.48
C ARG A 93 4.34 -9.39 3.73
N ILE A 94 3.67 -9.29 4.88
CA ILE A 94 2.48 -10.09 5.18
C ILE A 94 1.28 -9.44 4.52
N ASP A 95 0.81 -10.08 3.44
CA ASP A 95 -0.40 -9.70 2.73
C ASP A 95 -1.65 -10.41 3.27
N ASN A 96 -2.82 -10.01 2.78
CA ASN A 96 -4.11 -10.59 3.15
C ASN A 96 -4.17 -12.09 2.86
N ARG A 97 -3.49 -12.54 1.79
CA ARG A 97 -3.42 -13.96 1.41
C ARG A 97 -2.63 -14.76 2.45
N THR A 98 -1.52 -14.23 2.94
CA THR A 98 -0.74 -14.85 4.02
C THR A 98 -1.57 -15.02 5.29
N ILE A 99 -2.41 -14.04 5.63
CA ILE A 99 -3.33 -14.13 6.78
C ILE A 99 -4.39 -15.21 6.54
N ALA A 100 -5.02 -15.21 5.36
CA ALA A 100 -6.03 -16.21 5.00
C ALA A 100 -5.44 -17.64 4.95
N ASP A 101 -4.26 -17.80 4.37
CA ASP A 101 -3.53 -19.07 4.29
C ASP A 101 -3.12 -19.57 5.68
N PHE A 102 -2.69 -18.66 6.56
CA PHE A 102 -2.44 -19.01 7.95
C PHE A 102 -3.69 -19.59 8.62
N LEU A 103 -4.87 -19.08 8.30
CA LEU A 103 -6.15 -19.62 8.78
C LEU A 103 -6.58 -20.93 8.11
N GLY A 104 -5.80 -21.44 7.14
CA GLY A 104 -6.16 -22.60 6.32
C GLY A 104 -7.14 -22.26 5.19
N GLY A 105 -7.28 -20.98 4.87
CA GLY A 105 -8.24 -20.42 3.93
C GLY A 105 -9.39 -19.67 4.60
N LEU A 106 -10.00 -18.76 3.85
CA LEU A 106 -11.25 -18.10 4.19
C LEU A 106 -12.24 -18.29 3.03
N PRO A 107 -13.55 -18.40 3.31
CA PRO A 107 -14.58 -18.27 2.28
C PRO A 107 -14.38 -16.96 1.51
N GLN A 108 -14.66 -16.98 0.22
CA GLN A 108 -14.42 -15.84 -0.67
C GLN A 108 -15.12 -14.58 -0.14
N GLU A 109 -16.36 -14.72 0.31
CA GLU A 109 -17.24 -13.68 0.85
C GLU A 109 -16.74 -13.09 2.19
N LYS A 110 -15.67 -13.66 2.75
CA LYS A 110 -15.02 -13.24 4.00
C LYS A 110 -13.59 -12.78 3.79
N MET A 111 -13.12 -12.67 2.54
CA MET A 111 -11.77 -12.21 2.26
C MET A 111 -11.50 -10.78 2.77
N HIS A 112 -12.51 -9.91 2.85
CA HIS A 112 -12.34 -8.58 3.42
C HIS A 112 -11.79 -8.55 4.85
N CYS A 113 -12.00 -9.59 5.65
CA CYS A 113 -11.45 -9.66 7.01
C CYS A 113 -9.92 -9.79 6.99
N SER A 114 -9.37 -10.44 5.97
CA SER A 114 -7.91 -10.53 5.78
C SER A 114 -7.34 -9.23 5.20
N VAL A 115 -8.04 -8.58 4.27
CA VAL A 115 -7.64 -7.28 3.71
C VAL A 115 -7.59 -6.22 4.80
N MET A 116 -8.62 -6.16 5.65
CA MET A 116 -8.65 -5.25 6.80
C MET A 116 -7.47 -5.47 7.75
N GLY A 117 -7.06 -6.73 7.96
CA GLY A 117 -5.88 -7.05 8.77
C GLY A 117 -4.58 -6.47 8.18
N GLN A 118 -4.36 -6.67 6.88
CA GLN A 118 -3.21 -6.09 6.18
C GLN A 118 -3.23 -4.56 6.24
N GLU A 119 -4.38 -3.94 5.94
CA GLU A 119 -4.55 -2.48 5.97
C GLU A 119 -4.30 -1.90 7.37
N ALA A 120 -4.74 -2.58 8.44
CA ALA A 120 -4.45 -2.16 9.81
C ALA A 120 -2.95 -2.23 10.15
N LEU A 121 -2.23 -3.21 9.61
CA LEU A 121 -0.78 -3.31 9.77
C LEU A 121 -0.06 -2.19 9.03
N GLU A 122 -0.41 -1.95 7.77
CA GLU A 122 0.12 -0.84 6.97
C GLU A 122 -0.11 0.50 7.68
N ALA A 123 -1.32 0.72 8.22
CA ALA A 123 -1.66 1.93 8.95
C ALA A 123 -0.85 2.10 10.25
N ALA A 124 -0.68 1.03 11.02
CA ALA A 124 0.12 1.06 12.24
C ALA A 124 1.59 1.40 11.95
N ILE A 125 2.16 0.83 10.88
CA ILE A 125 3.54 1.07 10.48
C ILE A 125 3.72 2.48 9.91
N ALA A 126 2.76 2.97 9.10
CA ALA A 126 2.78 4.35 8.61
C ALA A 126 2.74 5.36 9.78
N ASN A 127 1.88 5.13 10.77
CA ASN A 127 1.79 5.94 11.98
C ASN A 127 3.11 5.92 12.77
N TYR A 128 3.77 4.76 12.91
CA TYR A 128 5.11 4.68 13.51
C TYR A 128 6.14 5.56 12.81
N HIS A 129 6.12 5.60 11.48
CA HIS A 129 7.01 6.43 10.67
C HIS A 129 6.59 7.91 10.59
N GLY A 130 5.44 8.28 11.16
CA GLY A 130 4.90 9.64 11.10
C GLY A 130 4.42 10.04 9.70
N VAL A 131 4.04 9.07 8.88
CA VAL A 131 3.45 9.28 7.55
C VAL A 131 1.94 9.03 7.64
N ALA A 132 1.14 9.82 6.92
CA ALA A 132 -0.29 9.56 6.82
C ALA A 132 -0.51 8.16 6.21
N PRO A 133 -1.33 7.30 6.84
CA PRO A 133 -1.62 5.98 6.30
C PRO A 133 -2.38 6.10 4.97
N ALA A 134 -2.00 5.30 3.97
CA ALA A 134 -2.64 5.26 2.64
C ALA A 134 -4.08 4.68 2.64
N VAL A 135 -4.71 4.60 3.82
CA VAL A 135 -6.04 4.03 4.06
C VAL A 135 -6.98 5.05 4.72
N ASP A 136 -6.54 6.29 4.92
CA ASP A 136 -7.40 7.35 5.44
C ASP A 136 -8.50 7.68 4.43
N GLU A 137 -9.75 7.52 4.87
CA GLU A 137 -10.98 7.71 4.09
C GLU A 137 -11.23 9.20 3.72
N ASP A 138 -10.38 10.13 4.17
CA ASP A 138 -10.61 11.58 4.10
C ASP A 138 -9.48 12.41 3.43
N ASP A 139 -8.30 11.86 3.14
CA ASP A 139 -7.14 12.66 2.68
C ASP A 139 -6.51 12.25 1.33
N ASP A 140 -6.99 11.16 0.70
CA ASP A 140 -6.66 10.90 -0.69
C ASP A 140 -7.60 11.73 -1.58
N GLU A 141 -7.08 12.56 -2.49
CA GLU A 141 -7.86 13.26 -3.54
C GLU A 141 -8.59 12.30 -4.52
N SER A 142 -8.71 11.02 -4.15
CA SER A 142 -9.31 9.93 -4.90
C SER A 142 -10.85 9.96 -4.82
N PRO A 143 -11.57 9.80 -5.94
CA PRO A 143 -13.02 9.76 -5.94
C PRO A 143 -13.60 8.65 -5.04
N LEU A 144 -14.65 8.98 -4.28
CA LEU A 144 -15.41 8.01 -3.51
C LEU A 144 -16.37 7.24 -4.42
N ILE A 145 -16.07 5.96 -4.65
CA ILE A 145 -16.86 5.08 -5.51
C ILE A 145 -18.00 4.42 -4.72
N CYS A 146 -17.71 3.86 -3.53
CA CYS A 146 -18.72 3.23 -2.69
C CYS A 146 -19.06 4.10 -1.47
N GLN A 147 -20.14 4.86 -1.57
CA GLN A 147 -20.63 5.72 -0.47
C GLN A 147 -21.09 4.93 0.76
N CYS A 148 -21.62 3.71 0.58
CA CYS A 148 -22.12 2.91 1.71
C CYS A 148 -21.01 2.47 2.67
N PHE A 149 -19.80 2.27 2.15
CA PHE A 149 -18.69 1.67 2.89
C PHE A 149 -17.41 2.51 2.84
N GLY A 150 -17.48 3.77 2.38
CA GLY A 150 -16.33 4.67 2.38
C GLY A 150 -15.19 4.23 1.46
N VAL A 151 -15.48 3.51 0.36
CA VAL A 151 -14.41 2.93 -0.47
C VAL A 151 -14.09 3.84 -1.67
N THR A 152 -12.83 4.28 -1.73
CA THR A 152 -12.27 5.12 -2.80
C THR A 152 -11.81 4.31 -4.01
N GLU A 153 -11.67 4.99 -5.15
CA GLU A 153 -11.17 4.42 -6.41
C GLU A 153 -9.75 3.83 -6.26
N THR A 154 -8.86 4.55 -5.58
CA THR A 154 -7.48 4.12 -5.34
C THR A 154 -7.44 2.79 -4.58
N ARG A 155 -8.26 2.67 -3.53
CA ARG A 155 -8.36 1.43 -2.74
C ARG A 155 -8.91 0.27 -3.57
N ILE A 156 -9.93 0.51 -4.41
CA ILE A 156 -10.48 -0.50 -5.32
C ILE A 156 -9.41 -0.98 -6.29
N LYS A 157 -8.73 -0.06 -6.99
CA LYS A 157 -7.69 -0.41 -7.98
C LYS A 157 -6.51 -1.15 -7.34
N ARG A 158 -6.09 -0.75 -6.14
CA ARG A 158 -5.05 -1.46 -5.37
C ARG A 158 -5.46 -2.91 -5.10
N VAL A 159 -6.62 -3.13 -4.50
CA VAL A 159 -7.07 -4.47 -4.13
C VAL A 159 -7.30 -5.36 -5.35
N ILE A 160 -7.79 -4.81 -6.47
CA ILE A 160 -7.90 -5.54 -7.74
C ILE A 160 -6.53 -6.06 -8.18
N ARG A 161 -5.49 -5.21 -8.18
CA ARG A 161 -4.13 -5.58 -8.60
C ARG A 161 -3.50 -6.61 -7.67
N ASP A 162 -3.50 -6.33 -6.37
CA ASP A 162 -2.83 -7.17 -5.37
C ASP A 162 -3.43 -8.58 -5.32
N ASN A 163 -4.75 -8.67 -5.53
CA ASN A 163 -5.46 -9.93 -5.45
C ASN A 163 -5.88 -10.52 -6.81
N HIS A 164 -5.52 -9.90 -7.92
CA HIS A 164 -5.84 -10.34 -9.28
C HIS A 164 -7.35 -10.60 -9.46
N LEU A 165 -8.19 -9.67 -8.95
CA LEU A 165 -9.65 -9.79 -8.99
C LEU A 165 -10.16 -9.45 -10.38
N THR A 166 -11.15 -10.17 -10.90
CA THR A 166 -11.61 -10.08 -12.30
C THR A 166 -13.09 -9.75 -12.44
N THR A 167 -13.81 -9.58 -11.34
CA THR A 167 -15.25 -9.29 -11.33
C THR A 167 -15.62 -8.33 -10.20
N ALA A 168 -16.70 -7.54 -10.37
CA ALA A 168 -17.23 -6.71 -9.28
C ALA A 168 -17.59 -7.54 -8.02
N GLU A 169 -18.08 -8.76 -8.19
CA GLU A 169 -18.40 -9.66 -7.06
C GLU A 169 -17.15 -10.01 -6.24
N GLU A 170 -16.03 -10.31 -6.89
CA GLU A 170 -14.75 -10.51 -6.23
C GLU A 170 -14.28 -9.27 -5.47
N VAL A 171 -14.43 -8.09 -6.07
CA VAL A 171 -14.15 -6.82 -5.39
C VAL A 171 -15.04 -6.64 -4.15
N THR A 172 -16.34 -6.90 -4.26
CA THR A 172 -17.27 -6.88 -3.12
C THR A 172 -16.83 -7.83 -2.02
N ASN A 173 -16.39 -9.03 -2.37
CA ASN A 173 -15.95 -10.04 -1.40
C ASN A 173 -14.67 -9.64 -0.64
N TYR A 174 -13.79 -8.86 -1.27
CA TYR A 174 -12.51 -8.41 -0.70
C TYR A 174 -12.57 -7.06 0.03
N ILE A 175 -13.48 -6.16 -0.32
CA ILE A 175 -13.54 -4.81 0.33
C ILE A 175 -14.95 -4.32 0.61
N LYS A 176 -15.97 -5.18 0.49
CA LYS A 176 -17.41 -4.88 0.70
C LYS A 176 -18.02 -3.86 -0.28
N ALA A 177 -17.23 -3.16 -1.10
CA ALA A 177 -17.73 -2.22 -2.09
C ALA A 177 -18.83 -2.87 -2.96
N GLY A 178 -19.98 -2.21 -3.10
CA GLY A 178 -21.12 -2.74 -3.86
C GLY A 178 -22.05 -3.70 -3.08
N GLY A 179 -21.64 -4.23 -1.92
CA GLY A 179 -22.46 -5.19 -1.15
C GLY A 179 -23.64 -4.59 -0.37
N GLY A 180 -23.78 -3.25 -0.34
CA GLY A 180 -24.79 -2.52 0.42
C GLY A 180 -26.04 -2.23 -0.42
N CYS A 181 -26.04 -1.11 -1.14
CA CYS A 181 -27.13 -0.72 -2.04
C CYS A 181 -26.95 -1.21 -3.49
N GLY A 182 -25.76 -1.70 -3.86
CA GLY A 182 -25.43 -2.16 -5.21
C GLY A 182 -25.25 -1.06 -6.27
N SER A 183 -25.35 0.22 -5.94
CA SER A 183 -25.37 1.29 -6.95
C SER A 183 -24.04 1.47 -7.69
N CYS A 184 -22.91 1.15 -7.05
CA CYS A 184 -21.59 1.26 -7.66
C CYS A 184 -21.13 -0.02 -8.37
N LEU A 185 -21.93 -1.09 -8.43
CA LEU A 185 -21.49 -2.38 -9.02
C LEU A 185 -21.05 -2.25 -10.49
N ALA A 186 -21.77 -1.45 -11.29
CA ALA A 186 -21.38 -1.20 -12.69
C ALA A 186 -20.03 -0.47 -12.78
N GLU A 187 -19.81 0.52 -11.91
CA GLU A 187 -18.55 1.25 -11.83
C GLU A 187 -17.41 0.37 -11.33
N LEU A 188 -17.67 -0.62 -10.47
CA LEU A 188 -16.67 -1.63 -10.08
C LEU A 188 -16.25 -2.50 -11.28
N ASP A 189 -17.19 -2.91 -12.14
CA ASP A 189 -16.86 -3.65 -13.36
C ASP A 189 -15.99 -2.80 -14.32
N ASP A 190 -16.31 -1.51 -14.46
CA ASP A 190 -15.51 -0.58 -15.26
C ASP A 190 -14.08 -0.42 -14.70
N LEU A 191 -13.93 -0.31 -13.37
CA LEU A 191 -12.63 -0.21 -12.70
C LEU A 191 -11.81 -1.50 -12.82
N VAL A 192 -12.46 -2.66 -12.76
CA VAL A 192 -11.82 -3.95 -13.03
C VAL A 192 -11.30 -3.97 -14.46
N ALA A 193 -12.11 -3.60 -15.45
CA ALA A 193 -11.67 -3.51 -16.84
C ALA A 193 -10.47 -2.57 -16.97
N GLU A 194 -10.55 -1.37 -16.40
CA GLU A 194 -9.47 -0.37 -16.46
C GLU A 194 -8.12 -0.89 -15.92
N VAL A 195 -8.14 -1.62 -14.80
CA VAL A 195 -6.92 -2.19 -14.21
C VAL A 195 -6.23 -3.19 -15.14
N TYR A 196 -6.98 -3.96 -15.94
CA TYR A 196 -6.42 -4.92 -16.90
C TYR A 196 -6.28 -4.38 -18.33
N GLU A 197 -6.97 -3.29 -18.66
CA GLU A 197 -6.89 -2.59 -19.95
C GLU A 197 -5.71 -1.60 -20.02
N THR A 198 -4.74 -1.70 -19.11
CA THR A 198 -3.45 -1.02 -19.30
C THR A 198 -2.55 -1.82 -20.26
N PRO A 199 -2.65 -1.57 -21.58
CA PRO A 199 -1.43 -1.47 -22.38
C PRO A 199 -1.43 -0.22 -23.26
N THR A 200 -0.39 0.61 -23.09
CA THR A 200 0.03 1.70 -23.98
C THR A 200 -0.96 2.85 -24.21
N ALA A 201 -0.37 4.02 -24.44
CA ALA A 201 -1.02 5.28 -24.75
C ALA A 201 -2.25 5.21 -25.69
N THR A 202 -3.10 6.22 -25.48
CA THR A 202 -4.05 6.88 -26.39
C THR A 202 -5.46 6.29 -26.62
N HIS A 203 -6.43 7.17 -26.37
CA HIS A 203 -7.82 7.13 -26.85
C HIS A 203 -7.95 6.68 -28.32
N ALA A 204 -8.80 5.68 -28.56
CA ALA A 204 -10.01 5.78 -29.40
C ALA A 204 -10.61 4.38 -29.67
N SER A 205 -11.91 4.23 -29.38
CA SER A 205 -12.78 3.13 -29.85
C SER A 205 -13.01 3.22 -31.39
N PRO A 206 -13.66 2.24 -32.05
CA PRO A 206 -13.56 0.77 -31.94
C PRO A 206 -13.42 0.11 -33.34
N THR A 207 -12.84 -1.09 -33.45
CA THR A 207 -13.26 -2.08 -34.49
C THR A 207 -12.72 -3.50 -34.22
N VAL A 208 -13.43 -4.46 -34.79
CA VAL A 208 -13.58 -5.88 -34.43
C VAL A 208 -12.47 -6.78 -35.03
N GLN A 209 -12.29 -7.96 -34.41
CA GLN A 209 -11.90 -9.29 -34.96
C GLN A 209 -10.48 -9.85 -34.68
N GLU A 210 -10.48 -10.79 -33.71
CA GLU A 210 -10.17 -12.23 -33.85
C GLU A 210 -8.73 -12.76 -34.09
N ALA A 211 -8.35 -13.62 -33.12
CA ALA A 211 -7.60 -14.88 -33.23
C ALA A 211 -6.06 -14.90 -33.13
N ALA A 212 -5.62 -15.67 -32.12
CA ALA A 212 -4.27 -16.19 -31.78
C ALA A 212 -3.73 -17.22 -32.83
N PRO A 213 -2.61 -17.96 -32.64
CA PRO A 213 -1.64 -18.02 -31.52
C PRO A 213 -0.15 -18.08 -31.96
N THR A 214 0.82 -18.17 -31.03
CA THR A 214 1.83 -19.27 -30.91
C THR A 214 2.87 -18.99 -29.78
N LYS A 215 3.21 -20.07 -29.07
CA LYS A 215 4.13 -20.25 -27.91
C LYS A 215 5.61 -19.91 -28.18
N SER A 216 6.37 -19.58 -27.11
CA SER A 216 7.69 -20.18 -26.77
C SER A 216 8.31 -19.66 -25.44
N THR A 217 8.43 -20.57 -24.45
CA THR A 217 9.54 -20.87 -23.50
C THR A 217 10.42 -19.80 -22.77
N GLU A 218 10.41 -19.90 -21.43
CA GLU A 218 11.24 -19.38 -20.30
C GLU A 218 12.75 -19.84 -20.24
N PRO A 219 13.59 -19.52 -19.20
CA PRO A 219 13.90 -18.30 -18.39
C PRO A 219 15.47 -18.17 -18.14
N PRO A 220 16.06 -17.63 -17.03
CA PRO A 220 15.91 -16.39 -16.21
C PRO A 220 17.24 -15.55 -16.11
N LYS A 221 17.24 -14.32 -15.54
CA LYS A 221 18.45 -13.67 -14.96
C LYS A 221 18.18 -12.45 -14.03
N MET A 222 18.48 -12.65 -12.74
CA MET A 222 18.85 -11.75 -11.61
C MET A 222 18.00 -10.49 -11.24
N PRO A 223 17.84 -10.21 -9.93
CA PRO A 223 16.83 -9.28 -9.42
C PRO A 223 17.28 -7.83 -9.61
N LYS A 224 16.44 -7.03 -10.28
CA LYS A 224 16.54 -5.57 -10.28
C LYS A 224 15.77 -5.06 -9.06
N LEU A 225 16.36 -4.12 -8.32
CA LEU A 225 15.68 -3.36 -7.25
C LEU A 225 14.25 -3.01 -7.68
N THR A 226 13.29 -3.24 -6.78
CA THR A 226 11.89 -2.95 -7.04
C THR A 226 11.70 -1.44 -7.27
N ASN A 227 10.71 -1.05 -8.08
CA ASN A 227 10.47 0.37 -8.35
C ASN A 227 10.16 1.16 -7.06
N LEU A 228 9.58 0.50 -6.04
CA LEU A 228 9.34 1.10 -4.72
C LEU A 228 10.65 1.38 -3.96
N GLU A 229 11.60 0.44 -3.96
CA GLU A 229 12.93 0.64 -3.35
C GLU A 229 13.71 1.75 -4.06
N LYS A 230 13.57 1.85 -5.40
CA LYS A 230 14.18 2.94 -6.17
C LYS A 230 13.56 4.29 -5.83
N ILE A 231 12.24 4.39 -5.74
CA ILE A 231 11.54 5.65 -5.40
C ILE A 231 11.94 6.11 -4.00
N ALA A 232 11.90 5.21 -3.01
CA ALA A 232 12.30 5.53 -1.63
C ALA A 232 13.75 6.02 -1.55
N LEU A 233 14.66 5.38 -2.28
CA LEU A 233 16.07 5.77 -2.31
C LEU A 233 16.29 7.11 -3.04
N ILE A 234 15.59 7.34 -4.15
CA ILE A 234 15.62 8.63 -4.88
C ILE A 234 15.10 9.76 -3.97
N GLN A 235 13.98 9.55 -3.28
CA GLN A 235 13.43 10.53 -2.34
C GLN A 235 14.39 10.79 -1.16
N SER A 236 15.01 9.75 -0.63
CA SER A 236 16.01 9.90 0.45
C SER A 236 17.22 10.72 0.00
N VAL A 237 17.79 10.43 -1.17
CA VAL A 237 18.93 11.18 -1.73
C VAL A 237 18.55 12.62 -2.06
N LEU A 238 17.35 12.85 -2.60
CA LEU A 238 16.84 14.19 -2.86
C LEU A 238 16.75 15.00 -1.55
N ASN A 239 16.14 14.45 -0.50
CA ASN A 239 15.95 15.15 0.77
C ASN A 239 17.24 15.35 1.59
N GLN A 240 18.17 14.41 1.54
CA GLN A 240 19.36 14.43 2.41
C GLN A 240 20.58 15.10 1.77
N GLU A 241 20.72 15.04 0.44
CA GLU A 241 21.93 15.50 -0.25
C GLU A 241 21.68 16.64 -1.23
N ILE A 242 20.54 16.62 -1.94
CA ILE A 242 20.29 17.55 -3.04
C ILE A 242 19.56 18.80 -2.54
N ARG A 243 18.44 18.62 -1.83
CA ARG A 243 17.61 19.73 -1.32
C ARG A 243 18.37 20.67 -0.38
N PRO A 244 19.21 20.21 0.57
CA PRO A 244 19.95 21.13 1.44
C PRO A 244 20.84 22.10 0.65
N VAL A 245 21.52 21.60 -0.39
CA VAL A 245 22.38 22.41 -1.26
C VAL A 245 21.55 23.38 -2.11
N LEU A 246 20.40 22.93 -2.64
CA LEU A 246 19.52 23.79 -3.43
C LEU A 246 18.87 24.90 -2.58
N ILE A 247 18.48 24.58 -1.34
CA ILE A 247 17.87 25.53 -0.41
C ILE A 247 18.86 26.60 0.02
N GLU A 248 20.14 26.25 0.22
CA GLU A 248 21.22 27.23 0.47
C GLU A 248 21.35 28.24 -0.68
N ASP A 249 21.12 27.80 -1.92
CA ASP A 249 21.12 28.64 -3.13
C ASP A 249 19.74 29.26 -3.46
N GLY A 250 18.74 29.10 -2.58
CA GLY A 250 17.42 29.72 -2.69
C GLY A 250 16.47 29.06 -3.69
N GLY A 251 16.67 27.78 -4.00
CA GLY A 251 15.72 26.96 -4.76
C GLY A 251 15.39 25.64 -4.08
N ASP A 252 14.58 24.82 -4.73
CA ASP A 252 14.18 23.50 -4.21
C ASP A 252 13.88 22.54 -5.36
N VAL A 253 13.74 21.25 -5.05
CA VAL A 253 13.37 20.21 -6.01
C VAL A 253 12.37 19.24 -5.40
N ASP A 254 11.29 19.00 -6.13
CA ASP A 254 10.28 18.01 -5.78
C ASP A 254 10.31 16.84 -6.78
N LEU A 255 10.17 15.62 -6.27
CA LEU A 255 10.01 14.43 -7.09
C LEU A 255 8.55 14.32 -7.54
N TYR A 256 8.32 14.32 -8.85
CA TYR A 256 6.97 14.19 -9.42
C TYR A 256 6.63 12.73 -9.71
N ASP A 257 7.53 12.03 -10.42
CA ASP A 257 7.31 10.63 -10.80
C ASP A 257 8.63 9.91 -11.11
N VAL A 258 8.61 8.57 -11.10
CA VAL A 258 9.71 7.71 -11.53
C VAL A 258 9.16 6.61 -12.43
N ASP A 259 9.33 6.79 -13.74
CA ASP A 259 8.97 5.77 -14.74
C ASP A 259 10.21 4.95 -15.14
N GLY A 260 10.39 3.82 -14.46
CA GLY A 260 11.46 2.85 -14.70
C GLY A 260 12.86 3.40 -14.41
N ASN A 261 13.42 4.11 -15.38
CA ASN A 261 14.74 4.74 -15.33
C ASN A 261 14.68 6.26 -15.49
N SER A 262 13.52 6.79 -15.87
CA SER A 262 13.28 8.23 -16.01
C SER A 262 12.78 8.78 -14.68
N VAL A 263 13.46 9.79 -14.16
CA VAL A 263 13.11 10.48 -12.92
C VAL A 263 12.59 11.86 -13.30
N TYR A 264 11.33 12.13 -12.98
CA TYR A 264 10.67 13.40 -13.26
C TYR A 264 10.72 14.27 -12.01
N VAL A 265 11.37 15.42 -12.13
CA VAL A 265 11.51 16.39 -11.03
C VAL A 265 10.98 17.75 -11.43
N SER A 266 10.41 18.46 -10.46
CA SER A 266 10.01 19.86 -10.58
C SER A 266 11.01 20.73 -9.84
N LEU A 267 11.60 21.71 -10.54
CA LEU A 267 12.54 22.66 -9.96
C LEU A 267 11.79 23.89 -9.46
N GLN A 268 11.93 24.19 -8.17
CA GLN A 268 11.21 25.27 -7.49
C GLN A 268 12.14 26.43 -7.11
N GLY A 269 11.56 27.60 -6.86
CA GLY A 269 12.29 28.79 -6.37
C GLY A 269 13.26 29.39 -7.40
N ALA A 270 14.44 29.84 -6.94
CA ALA A 270 15.46 30.43 -7.81
C ALA A 270 15.93 29.48 -8.93
N CYS A 271 15.83 28.16 -8.69
CA CYS A 271 16.15 27.11 -9.66
C CYS A 271 15.19 27.06 -10.86
N GLY A 272 13.98 27.61 -10.71
CA GLY A 272 12.96 27.64 -11.75
C GLY A 272 13.09 28.80 -12.75
N GLN A 273 13.88 29.85 -12.49
CA GLN A 273 13.68 31.14 -13.20
C GLN A 273 14.79 31.54 -14.20
N CYS A 274 15.93 30.82 -14.24
CA CYS A 274 17.04 31.14 -15.15
C CYS A 274 17.44 29.93 -16.02
N ALA A 275 17.32 30.08 -17.35
CA ALA A 275 17.63 29.02 -18.34
C ALA A 275 19.09 28.51 -18.27
N SER A 276 20.04 29.36 -17.86
CA SER A 276 21.44 28.97 -17.70
C SER A 276 21.69 28.15 -16.43
N SER A 277 20.87 28.33 -15.39
CA SER A 277 20.99 27.59 -14.13
C SER A 277 20.33 26.22 -14.22
N ARG A 278 19.21 26.11 -14.95
CA ARG A 278 18.48 24.84 -15.12
C ARG A 278 19.34 23.71 -15.68
N LEU A 279 20.18 23.99 -16.68
CA LEU A 279 21.04 22.97 -17.29
C LEU A 279 22.14 22.47 -16.33
N THR A 280 22.70 23.39 -15.54
CA THR A 280 23.76 23.09 -14.56
C THR A 280 23.20 22.30 -13.37
N LEU A 281 22.01 22.68 -12.90
CA LEU A 281 21.30 22.02 -11.79
C LEU A 281 20.76 20.66 -12.19
N LYS A 282 20.20 20.54 -13.41
CA LYS A 282 19.82 19.25 -14.00
C LYS A 282 21.00 18.28 -14.00
N GLY A 283 22.17 18.74 -14.45
CA GLY A 283 23.39 17.94 -14.46
C GLY A 283 23.89 17.54 -13.06
N PHE A 284 23.74 18.42 -12.06
CA PHE A 284 24.08 18.11 -10.67
C PHE A 284 23.16 17.04 -10.08
N ILE A 285 21.84 17.21 -10.21
CA ILE A 285 20.83 16.29 -9.69
C ILE A 285 20.95 14.92 -10.37
N GLU A 286 21.05 14.90 -11.71
CA GLU A 286 21.17 13.67 -12.50
C GLU A 286 22.44 12.89 -12.13
N ARG A 287 23.56 13.57 -11.92
CA ARG A 287 24.81 12.93 -11.50
C ARG A 287 24.71 12.34 -10.10
N THR A 288 24.21 13.11 -9.13
CA THR A 288 24.08 12.65 -7.75
C THR A 288 23.13 11.45 -7.65
N LEU A 289 22.02 11.46 -8.38
CA LEU A 289 21.10 10.32 -8.46
C LEU A 289 21.73 9.09 -9.13
N ARG A 290 22.53 9.28 -10.18
CA ARG A 290 23.27 8.18 -10.80
C ARG A 290 24.31 7.55 -9.88
N ASP A 291 25.02 8.39 -9.12
CA ASP A 291 26.08 7.96 -8.22
C ASP A 291 25.52 7.23 -6.98
N ARG A 292 24.31 7.56 -6.52
CA ARG A 292 23.72 7.03 -5.28
C ARG A 292 22.63 5.97 -5.48
N VAL A 293 21.93 5.96 -6.61
CA VAL A 293 20.76 5.10 -6.84
C VAL A 293 21.02 4.08 -7.94
N ALA A 294 21.19 4.52 -9.19
CA ALA A 294 21.49 3.64 -10.32
C ALA A 294 22.10 4.41 -11.50
N PRO A 295 23.16 3.87 -12.16
CA PRO A 295 23.94 4.60 -13.17
C PRO A 295 23.17 4.88 -14.47
N ASP A 296 22.06 4.19 -14.70
CA ASP A 296 21.20 4.25 -15.88
C ASP A 296 19.98 5.17 -15.70
N LEU A 297 19.92 5.96 -14.63
CA LEU A 297 18.86 6.95 -14.43
C LEU A 297 18.99 8.14 -15.38
N VAL A 298 17.87 8.63 -15.87
CA VAL A 298 17.77 9.82 -16.73
C VAL A 298 16.86 10.83 -16.04
N LEU A 299 17.33 12.06 -15.86
CA LEU A 299 16.54 13.11 -15.22
C LEU A 299 15.76 13.91 -16.28
N GLU A 300 14.46 14.08 -16.04
CA GLU A 300 13.60 14.98 -16.81
C GLU A 300 13.04 16.06 -15.87
N THR A 301 13.19 17.32 -16.30
CA THR A 301 12.68 18.46 -15.55
C THR A 301 11.35 18.87 -16.15
N LEU A 302 10.29 18.86 -15.35
CA LEU A 302 8.99 19.37 -15.76
C LEU A 302 8.98 20.90 -15.60
N ASP A 303 8.58 21.61 -16.65
CA ASP A 303 8.29 23.03 -16.58
C ASP A 303 6.88 23.19 -15.97
N VAL A 304 6.82 23.48 -14.68
CA VAL A 304 5.59 23.87 -13.97
C VAL A 304 5.61 25.37 -13.71
#